data_AF-A0A090MBN6-F1
#
_entry.id   AF-A0A090MBN6-F1
#
_cell.length_a   1.000
_cell.length_b   1.000
_cell.length_c   1.000
_cell.angle_alpha   90.00
_cell.angle_beta   90.00
_cell.angle_gamma   90.00
#
_symmetry.space_group_name_H-M   'P 1'
#
loop_
_entity.id
_entity.type
_entity.pdbx_description
1 polymer ?
#
loop_
_entity_poly.entity_id
_entity_poly.type
_entity_poly.pdbx_seq_one_letter_code
_entity_poly.pdbx_strand_id
1 'polypeptide(L)'
;MNNLFFIHLLSYVLLAHAAQPTISEVCAGLKNLSSCKFKFFVPTGYIVKTKEVSEKVLNKCKTKKKETKPCPTKKQPSKTCETMTCVSGYDITKKRVPTGLKITTKEVNLCETVRKVLGQSEGDTFIKSSDAICKCFPRLDQLNATAQFKSLSQGVISRSNEKVADELLSIQTCLREGGLNLESNFYKVRSSLQSGNGFTNVQAFEMDESTNAKLIAGIKSCKKGACDSTLIMETIGNVFRMRLDVDDTFRGSLGSWKSRLVPIESATTGLRDLSANLMSYVASAQTQLDSINANCAESGSCTGPAVSSFMQQVDSNIAAINYLGTLQFPSDLARTLDGLIERIEGAWEQTWSQDDTATVALFKDNRVKTTNDLFQLLPVIKDLNDIANEIKTQLDPFNELLPRMDYTKFAISTVQEQHKLALMQFGDIEKELGIDENEDNREVFDKLYAMREMIVKNRDDYYLQRVIGPLSSIQTQLDNFSPTIRNFTIRQDVQGFRIEGGIFIF
;
A
#
# COMPACT_ATOMS: atom_id res chain seq x y z
N MET A 1 9.76 -26.96 18.41
CA MET A 1 10.78 -27.22 17.36
C MET A 1 10.69 -26.07 16.35
N ASN A 2 10.95 -24.82 16.74
CA ASN A 2 12.26 -24.16 16.84
C ASN A 2 13.14 -24.33 15.60
N ASN A 3 12.71 -23.72 14.49
CA ASN A 3 13.52 -23.47 13.30
C ASN A 3 14.41 -22.23 13.55
N LEU A 4 15.43 -22.39 14.40
CA LEU A 4 16.41 -21.34 14.72
C LEU A 4 17.46 -21.11 13.61
N PHE A 5 17.51 -21.94 12.57
CA PHE A 5 18.55 -21.88 11.53
C PHE A 5 18.27 -20.84 10.42
N PHE A 6 16.99 -20.59 10.11
CA PHE A 6 16.57 -19.61 9.10
C PHE A 6 16.69 -18.16 9.60
N ILE A 7 16.51 -17.95 10.92
CA ILE A 7 16.71 -16.65 11.56
C ILE A 7 18.20 -16.26 11.54
N HIS A 8 19.12 -17.23 11.59
CA HIS A 8 20.56 -16.96 11.48
C HIS A 8 21.01 -16.52 10.09
N LEU A 9 20.50 -17.11 9.00
CA LEU A 9 20.88 -16.68 7.65
C LEU A 9 20.36 -15.27 7.30
N LEU A 10 19.15 -14.92 7.74
CA LEU A 10 18.58 -13.57 7.53
C LEU A 10 19.28 -12.50 8.36
N SER A 11 19.71 -12.82 9.59
CA SER A 11 20.55 -11.90 10.37
C SER A 11 21.92 -11.69 9.74
N TYR A 12 22.46 -12.65 8.98
CA TYR A 12 23.76 -12.50 8.28
C TYR A 12 23.67 -11.56 7.06
N VAL A 13 22.54 -11.53 6.35
CA VAL A 13 22.33 -10.61 5.20
C VAL A 13 22.07 -9.17 5.69
N LEU A 14 21.37 -8.99 6.82
CA LEU A 14 21.16 -7.68 7.44
C LEU A 14 22.37 -7.18 8.26
N LEU A 15 23.22 -8.07 8.77
CA LEU A 15 24.54 -7.74 9.35
C LEU A 15 25.65 -7.57 8.29
N ALA A 16 25.38 -7.81 7.00
CA ALA A 16 26.38 -7.71 5.95
C ALA A 16 26.83 -6.28 5.62
N HIS A 17 26.13 -5.26 6.13
CA HIS A 17 26.64 -3.87 6.14
C HIS A 17 27.38 -3.53 7.44
N ALA A 18 27.44 -4.44 8.42
CA ALA A 18 28.04 -4.19 9.73
C ALA A 18 29.26 -5.07 10.08
N ALA A 19 29.44 -6.28 9.54
CA ALA A 19 30.70 -7.08 9.69
C ALA A 19 30.79 -8.34 8.78
N GLN A 20 29.97 -8.43 7.73
CA GLN A 20 29.77 -9.53 6.76
C GLN A 20 30.81 -9.75 5.65
N PRO A 21 31.23 -10.95 5.17
CA PRO A 21 31.92 -11.01 3.87
C PRO A 21 31.03 -10.48 2.76
N THR A 22 31.55 -9.62 1.88
CA THR A 22 30.82 -9.09 0.71
C THR A 22 30.25 -10.22 -0.16
N ILE A 23 29.23 -9.96 -1.00
CA ILE A 23 28.76 -10.94 -2.01
C ILE A 23 29.94 -11.47 -2.83
N SER A 24 30.94 -10.63 -3.09
CA SER A 24 32.20 -11.01 -3.72
C SER A 24 32.99 -12.06 -2.92
N GLU A 25 33.09 -11.93 -1.59
CA GLU A 25 33.75 -12.91 -0.71
C GLU A 25 32.96 -14.21 -0.58
N VAL A 26 31.63 -14.14 -0.47
CA VAL A 26 30.75 -15.31 -0.49
C VAL A 26 30.93 -16.08 -1.81
N CYS A 27 30.98 -15.35 -2.93
CA CYS A 27 31.17 -15.95 -4.23
C CYS A 27 32.59 -16.44 -4.51
N ALA A 28 33.60 -15.82 -3.90
CA ALA A 28 34.95 -16.37 -3.91
C ALA A 28 35.01 -17.75 -3.21
N GLY A 29 34.29 -17.92 -2.10
CA GLY A 29 34.15 -19.21 -1.41
C GLY A 29 33.36 -20.26 -2.20
N LEU A 30 32.30 -19.84 -2.90
CA LEU A 30 31.41 -20.73 -3.65
C LEU A 30 31.83 -21.01 -5.10
N LYS A 31 32.84 -20.29 -5.64
CA LYS A 31 33.33 -20.42 -7.02
C LYS A 31 33.68 -21.86 -7.41
N ASN A 32 34.19 -22.63 -6.45
CA ASN A 32 34.60 -24.03 -6.65
C ASN A 32 33.44 -25.04 -6.56
N LEU A 33 32.30 -24.61 -6.00
CA LEU A 33 31.09 -25.42 -5.86
C LEU A 33 30.27 -25.42 -7.16
N SER A 34 30.11 -24.24 -7.78
CA SER A 34 29.32 -24.04 -9.01
C SER A 34 29.76 -24.91 -10.20
N SER A 35 31.06 -25.19 -10.31
CA SER A 35 31.61 -25.99 -11.41
C SER A 35 31.58 -27.50 -11.17
N CYS A 36 31.35 -27.95 -9.93
CA CYS A 36 31.51 -29.35 -9.45
C CYS A 36 32.79 -30.07 -9.89
N LYS A 37 33.80 -29.32 -10.34
CA LYS A 37 35.09 -29.83 -10.82
C LYS A 37 36.16 -29.76 -9.75
N PHE A 38 35.91 -29.06 -8.65
CA PHE A 38 36.89 -28.90 -7.59
C PHE A 38 37.05 -30.19 -6.79
N LYS A 39 38.29 -30.65 -6.71
CA LYS A 39 38.70 -31.83 -5.96
C LYS A 39 39.87 -31.47 -5.07
N PHE A 40 39.83 -31.95 -3.83
CA PHE A 40 40.92 -31.76 -2.88
C PHE A 40 41.35 -33.10 -2.29
N PHE A 41 42.62 -33.19 -1.90
CA PHE A 41 43.22 -34.40 -1.37
C PHE A 41 43.29 -34.30 0.15
N VAL A 42 42.57 -35.19 0.84
CA VAL A 42 42.59 -35.27 2.31
C VAL A 42 43.57 -36.37 2.72
N PRO A 43 44.56 -36.09 3.59
CA PRO A 43 45.39 -37.12 4.19
C PRO A 43 44.54 -38.12 4.96
N THR A 44 44.61 -39.40 4.58
CA THR A 44 43.86 -40.50 5.23
C THR A 44 44.76 -41.43 6.01
N GLY A 45 46.08 -41.26 5.93
CA GLY A 45 47.04 -42.08 6.64
C GLY A 45 48.47 -41.88 6.14
N TYR A 46 49.35 -42.76 6.57
CA TYR A 46 50.73 -42.80 6.11
C TYR A 46 51.24 -44.24 6.00
N ILE A 47 52.14 -44.48 5.06
CA ILE A 47 52.88 -45.73 4.90
C ILE A 47 54.35 -45.46 5.24
N VAL A 48 54.88 -46.20 6.19
CA VAL A 48 56.30 -46.15 6.55
C VAL A 48 57.10 -46.92 5.50
N LYS A 49 57.94 -46.23 4.75
CA LYS A 49 58.90 -46.86 3.83
C LYS A 49 60.06 -47.39 4.65
N THR A 50 60.32 -48.69 4.56
CA THR A 50 61.48 -49.32 5.19
C THR A 50 62.48 -49.78 4.13
N LYS A 51 63.77 -49.76 4.46
CA LYS A 51 64.83 -50.33 3.63
C LYS A 51 65.60 -51.36 4.45
N GLU A 52 66.02 -52.44 3.80
CA GLU A 52 66.93 -53.41 4.41
C GLU A 52 68.34 -52.84 4.41
N VAL A 53 68.93 -52.76 5.60
CA VAL A 53 70.32 -52.39 5.82
C VAL A 53 71.04 -53.60 6.40
N SER A 54 72.23 -53.87 5.87
CA SER A 54 73.10 -54.94 6.34
C SER A 54 73.90 -54.48 7.55
N GLU A 55 73.78 -55.22 8.63
CA GLU A 55 74.55 -55.03 9.86
C GLU A 55 75.58 -56.15 9.98
N LYS A 56 76.81 -55.79 10.34
CA LYS A 56 77.90 -56.75 10.55
C LYS A 56 77.98 -57.08 12.04
N VAL A 57 77.58 -58.28 12.41
CA VAL A 57 77.67 -58.78 13.79
C VAL A 57 78.93 -59.64 13.92
N LEU A 58 79.79 -59.34 14.89
CA LEU A 58 81.04 -60.06 15.08
C LEU A 58 80.79 -61.49 15.59
N ASN A 59 81.19 -62.48 14.80
CA ASN A 59 81.23 -63.89 15.18
C ASN A 59 82.67 -64.29 15.51
N LYS A 60 82.93 -64.57 16.80
CA LYS A 60 84.27 -64.86 17.32
C LYS A 60 84.87 -66.17 16.80
N CYS A 61 84.08 -67.05 16.18
CA CYS A 61 84.57 -68.29 15.58
C CYS A 61 83.84 -68.58 14.26
N LYS A 62 83.96 -67.67 13.29
CA LYS A 62 83.28 -67.81 12.00
C LYS A 62 83.82 -69.01 11.19
N THR A 63 85.12 -69.23 11.24
CA THR A 63 85.78 -70.37 10.57
C THR A 63 86.81 -70.99 11.49
N LYS A 64 86.98 -72.31 11.44
CA LYS A 64 88.04 -73.01 12.20
C LYS A 64 89.18 -73.35 11.25
N LYS A 65 90.41 -72.98 11.63
CA LYS A 65 91.63 -73.27 10.88
C LYS A 65 92.42 -74.36 11.61
N LYS A 66 92.89 -75.37 10.87
CA LYS A 66 93.84 -76.37 11.37
C LYS A 66 95.22 -75.75 11.50
N GLU A 67 95.81 -75.86 12.68
CA GLU A 67 97.20 -75.50 12.93
C GLU A 67 97.91 -76.64 13.63
N THR A 68 99.08 -76.99 13.10
CA THR A 68 99.93 -78.04 13.64
C THR A 68 100.77 -77.44 14.77
N LYS A 69 100.59 -77.91 16.00
CA LYS A 69 101.35 -77.45 17.17
C LYS A 69 102.19 -78.60 17.76
N PRO A 70 103.38 -78.32 18.32
CA PRO A 70 104.17 -79.34 19.00
C PRO A 70 103.39 -79.95 20.18
N CYS A 71 103.30 -81.28 20.22
CA CYS A 71 102.68 -82.06 21.28
C CYS A 71 103.59 -83.24 21.68
N PRO A 72 104.81 -82.95 22.19
CA PRO A 72 105.79 -83.98 22.51
C PRO A 72 105.25 -84.96 23.55
N THR A 73 105.60 -86.24 23.40
CA THR A 73 105.34 -87.28 24.41
C THR A 73 106.65 -87.93 24.83
N LYS A 74 106.72 -88.53 26.03
CA LYS A 74 107.96 -89.15 26.57
C LYS A 74 108.61 -90.19 25.63
N LYS A 75 107.86 -90.78 24.69
CA LYS A 75 108.37 -91.70 23.65
C LYS A 75 108.73 -91.01 22.33
N GLN A 76 108.20 -89.82 22.04
CA GLN A 76 108.44 -89.06 20.79
C GLN A 76 108.48 -87.54 21.07
N PRO A 77 109.68 -86.96 21.26
CA PRO A 77 109.87 -85.54 21.59
C PRO A 77 109.54 -84.57 20.44
N SER A 78 109.44 -85.03 19.20
CA SER A 78 109.19 -84.21 18.01
C SER A 78 107.78 -84.37 17.44
N LYS A 79 106.86 -84.99 18.18
CA LYS A 79 105.47 -85.18 17.73
C LYS A 79 104.74 -83.84 17.65
N THR A 80 104.06 -83.59 16.53
CA THR A 80 103.14 -82.46 16.34
C THR A 80 101.71 -82.95 16.21
N CYS A 81 100.74 -82.20 16.73
CA CYS A 81 99.32 -82.52 16.71
C CYS A 81 98.56 -81.44 15.96
N GLU A 82 97.54 -81.83 15.21
CA GLU A 82 96.60 -80.86 14.64
C GLU A 82 95.68 -80.33 15.75
N THR A 83 95.66 -79.01 15.90
CA THR A 83 94.72 -78.31 16.79
C THR A 83 93.86 -77.37 15.95
N MET A 84 92.57 -77.28 16.27
CA MET A 84 91.64 -76.40 15.57
C MET A 84 91.55 -75.05 16.28
N THR A 85 91.94 -73.98 15.61
CA THR A 85 91.89 -72.61 16.14
C THR A 85 90.76 -71.83 15.47
N CYS A 86 89.94 -71.15 16.26
CA CYS A 86 88.86 -70.29 15.75
C CYS A 86 89.40 -68.99 15.15
N VAL A 87 88.96 -68.64 13.96
CA VAL A 87 89.21 -67.36 13.30
C VAL A 87 87.93 -66.54 13.36
N SER A 88 88.01 -65.35 13.94
CA SER A 88 86.89 -64.40 14.04
C SER A 88 86.54 -63.80 12.67
N GLY A 89 85.25 -63.56 12.45
CA GLY A 89 84.72 -62.90 11.26
C GLY A 89 83.38 -62.24 11.55
N TYR A 90 82.73 -61.63 10.56
CA TYR A 90 81.42 -60.99 10.75
C TYR A 90 80.32 -61.76 10.04
N ASP A 91 79.22 -62.03 10.73
CA ASP A 91 77.98 -62.46 10.08
C ASP A 91 77.21 -61.23 9.62
N ILE A 92 76.67 -61.29 8.41
CA ILE A 92 75.89 -60.19 7.83
C ILE A 92 74.43 -60.50 8.08
N THR A 93 73.81 -59.77 9.00
CA THR A 93 72.37 -59.83 9.26
C THR A 93 71.69 -58.66 8.56
N LYS A 94 70.45 -58.84 8.09
CA LYS A 94 69.66 -57.78 7.46
C LYS A 94 68.61 -57.27 8.44
N LYS A 95 68.54 -55.97 8.65
CA LYS A 95 67.51 -55.31 9.47
C LYS A 95 66.73 -54.31 8.61
N ARG A 96 65.40 -54.31 8.73
CA ARG A 96 64.55 -53.28 8.10
C ARG A 96 64.51 -52.04 8.98
N VAL A 97 64.96 -50.91 8.43
CA VAL A 97 64.93 -49.61 9.10
C VAL A 97 63.98 -48.66 8.37
N PRO A 98 63.19 -47.83 9.08
CA PRO A 98 62.41 -46.76 8.47
C PRO A 98 63.31 -45.77 7.74
N THR A 99 62.94 -45.39 6.52
CA THR A 99 63.69 -44.44 5.68
C THR A 99 62.84 -43.26 5.20
N GLY A 100 61.53 -43.28 5.45
CA GLY A 100 60.64 -42.16 5.17
C GLY A 100 59.17 -42.50 5.37
N LEU A 101 58.32 -41.49 5.26
CA LEU A 101 56.87 -41.60 5.32
C LEU A 101 56.27 -41.20 3.97
N LYS A 102 55.34 -42.02 3.45
CA LYS A 102 54.49 -41.65 2.32
C LYS A 102 53.09 -41.37 2.86
N ILE A 103 52.66 -40.13 2.84
CA ILE A 103 51.28 -39.76 3.20
C ILE A 103 50.34 -40.33 2.13
N THR A 104 49.32 -41.06 2.56
CA THR A 104 48.24 -41.52 1.68
C THR A 104 47.12 -40.50 1.73
N THR A 105 46.64 -40.08 0.57
CA THR A 105 45.56 -39.11 0.44
C THR A 105 44.37 -39.74 -0.27
N LYS A 106 43.15 -39.30 0.08
CA LYS A 106 41.92 -39.60 -0.67
C LYS A 106 41.47 -38.33 -1.39
N GLU A 107 41.14 -38.49 -2.68
CA GLU A 107 40.51 -37.44 -3.49
C GLU A 107 39.05 -37.29 -3.06
N VAL A 108 38.64 -36.06 -2.78
CA VAL A 108 37.28 -35.71 -2.36
C VAL A 108 36.72 -34.67 -3.33
N ASN A 109 35.57 -34.98 -3.94
CA ASN A 109 34.81 -34.02 -4.74
C ASN A 109 33.92 -33.18 -3.80
N LEU A 110 33.99 -31.86 -3.96
CA LEU A 110 33.27 -30.92 -3.10
C LEU A 110 31.75 -31.04 -3.26
N CYS A 111 31.22 -31.19 -4.48
CA CYS A 111 29.78 -31.37 -4.72
C CYS A 111 29.26 -32.71 -4.22
N GLU A 112 30.02 -33.79 -4.39
CA GLU A 112 29.63 -35.09 -3.80
C GLU A 112 29.60 -35.03 -2.27
N THR A 113 30.52 -34.27 -1.67
CA THR A 113 30.53 -34.05 -0.22
C THR A 113 29.29 -33.27 0.22
N VAL A 114 28.92 -32.21 -0.49
CA VAL A 114 27.70 -31.44 -0.22
C VAL A 114 26.45 -32.32 -0.34
N ARG A 115 26.31 -33.09 -1.42
CA ARG A 115 25.20 -34.04 -1.60
C ARG A 115 25.16 -35.11 -0.51
N LYS A 116 26.33 -35.58 -0.06
CA LYS A 116 26.41 -36.58 1.01
C LYS A 116 26.00 -36.02 2.37
N VAL A 117 26.27 -34.74 2.63
CA VAL A 117 25.94 -34.07 3.90
C VAL A 117 24.48 -33.62 3.93
N LEU A 118 24.00 -33.01 2.85
CA LEU A 118 22.66 -32.41 2.80
C LEU A 118 21.57 -33.38 2.31
N GLY A 119 21.95 -34.50 1.69
CA GLY A 119 21.04 -35.29 0.88
C GLY A 119 21.17 -34.90 -0.60
N GLN A 120 20.82 -35.83 -1.50
CA GLN A 120 21.06 -35.64 -2.93
C GLN A 120 20.20 -34.49 -3.50
N SER A 121 18.93 -34.43 -3.13
CA SER A 121 17.97 -33.40 -3.58
C SER A 121 18.34 -32.00 -3.06
N GLU A 122 18.57 -31.88 -1.76
CA GLU A 122 18.90 -30.62 -1.08
C GLU A 122 20.30 -30.14 -1.46
N GLY A 123 21.25 -31.07 -1.63
CA GLY A 123 22.60 -30.78 -2.10
C GLY A 123 22.62 -30.26 -3.53
N ASP A 124 21.85 -30.87 -4.44
CA ASP A 124 21.72 -30.38 -5.82
C ASP A 124 21.05 -29.00 -5.88
N THR A 125 20.02 -28.78 -5.04
CA THR A 125 19.37 -27.46 -4.91
C THR A 125 20.35 -26.41 -4.41
N PHE A 126 21.10 -26.70 -3.35
CA PHE A 126 22.11 -25.79 -2.80
C PHE A 126 23.21 -25.43 -3.80
N ILE A 127 23.71 -26.42 -4.57
CA ILE A 127 24.73 -26.18 -5.60
C ILE A 127 24.19 -25.27 -6.70
N LYS A 128 22.97 -25.53 -7.15
CA LYS A 128 22.30 -24.75 -8.20
C LYS A 128 22.00 -23.31 -7.75
N SER A 129 21.49 -23.13 -6.53
CA SER A 129 21.25 -21.82 -5.94
C SER A 129 22.55 -21.04 -5.72
N SER A 130 23.63 -21.71 -5.30
CA SER A 130 24.94 -21.08 -5.11
C SER A 130 25.52 -20.52 -6.41
N ASP A 131 25.36 -21.26 -7.52
CA ASP A 131 25.76 -20.80 -8.85
C ASP A 131 24.95 -19.58 -9.30
N ALA A 132 23.63 -19.61 -9.08
CA ALA A 132 22.76 -18.47 -9.40
C ALA A 132 23.07 -17.23 -8.54
N ILE A 133 23.27 -17.38 -7.23
CA ILE A 133 23.66 -16.27 -6.35
C ILE A 133 24.90 -15.56 -6.93
N CYS A 134 25.90 -16.34 -7.32
CA CYS A 134 27.17 -15.79 -7.77
C CYS A 134 27.23 -15.33 -9.22
N LYS A 135 26.22 -15.66 -10.02
CA LYS A 135 26.07 -15.14 -11.39
C LYS A 135 25.13 -13.95 -11.45
N CYS A 136 24.00 -13.99 -10.73
CA CYS A 136 22.92 -13.03 -10.90
C CYS A 136 23.02 -11.86 -9.91
N PHE A 137 23.40 -12.06 -8.64
CA PHE A 137 23.43 -10.97 -7.64
C PHE A 137 24.48 -9.89 -7.95
N PRO A 138 25.72 -10.22 -8.38
CA PRO A 138 26.68 -9.18 -8.77
C PRO A 138 26.19 -8.30 -9.92
N ARG A 139 25.45 -8.88 -10.88
CA ARG A 139 24.83 -8.14 -11.99
C ARG A 139 23.74 -7.20 -11.46
N LEU A 140 22.94 -7.67 -10.49
CA LEU A 140 21.91 -6.85 -9.84
C LEU A 140 22.53 -5.67 -9.07
N ASP A 141 23.61 -5.91 -8.32
CA ASP A 141 24.33 -4.87 -7.58
C ASP A 141 24.90 -3.79 -8.51
N GLN A 142 25.49 -4.21 -9.64
CA GLN A 142 25.96 -3.30 -10.68
C GLN A 142 24.83 -2.46 -11.30
N LEU A 143 23.67 -3.08 -11.56
CA LEU A 143 22.51 -2.36 -12.08
C LEU A 143 21.97 -1.36 -11.07
N ASN A 144 21.89 -1.72 -9.79
CA ASN A 144 21.37 -0.87 -8.72
C ASN A 144 22.12 0.46 -8.61
N ALA A 145 23.41 0.48 -8.97
CA ALA A 145 24.22 1.69 -8.99
C ALA A 145 23.93 2.63 -10.19
N THR A 146 23.17 2.20 -11.20
CA THR A 146 22.93 2.98 -12.42
C THR A 146 21.79 4.00 -12.28
N ALA A 147 21.89 5.13 -12.98
CA ALA A 147 20.84 6.15 -13.01
C ALA A 147 19.56 5.65 -13.70
N GLN A 148 19.71 4.81 -14.72
CA GLN A 148 18.61 4.21 -15.47
C GLN A 148 17.81 3.23 -14.60
N PHE A 149 18.48 2.48 -13.73
CA PHE A 149 17.80 1.63 -12.74
C PHE A 149 17.00 2.46 -11.74
N LYS A 150 17.57 3.55 -11.19
CA LYS A 150 16.83 4.50 -10.34
C LYS A 150 15.64 5.15 -11.06
N SER A 151 15.82 5.48 -12.34
CA SER A 151 14.74 6.03 -13.17
C SER A 151 13.62 5.01 -13.37
N LEU A 152 13.95 3.74 -13.66
CA LEU A 152 12.97 2.67 -13.82
C LEU A 152 12.26 2.34 -12.50
N SER A 153 12.97 2.36 -11.36
CA SER A 153 12.36 2.14 -10.03
C SER A 153 11.40 3.26 -9.62
N GLN A 154 11.57 4.47 -10.16
CA GLN A 154 10.62 5.58 -10.05
C GLN A 154 9.43 5.46 -11.03
N GLY A 155 9.33 4.35 -11.76
CA GLY A 155 8.24 4.10 -12.70
C GLY A 155 8.41 4.80 -14.05
N VAL A 156 9.61 5.26 -14.42
CA VAL A 156 9.83 5.91 -15.73
C VAL A 156 9.90 4.85 -16.84
N ILE A 157 8.94 4.89 -17.75
CA ILE A 157 8.84 4.05 -18.94
C ILE A 157 9.48 4.79 -20.10
N SER A 158 10.79 4.59 -20.29
CA SER A 158 11.55 5.29 -21.33
C SER A 158 12.51 4.36 -22.06
N ARG A 159 12.83 4.71 -23.30
CA ARG A 159 13.79 3.94 -24.12
C ARG A 159 15.19 3.90 -23.51
N SER A 160 15.59 4.92 -22.76
CA SER A 160 16.88 4.90 -22.04
C SER A 160 16.95 3.80 -20.99
N ASN A 161 15.81 3.28 -20.52
CA ASN A 161 15.72 2.23 -19.52
C ASN A 161 15.63 0.82 -20.13
N GLU A 162 15.54 0.67 -21.46
CA GLU A 162 15.37 -0.62 -22.16
C GLU A 162 16.39 -1.66 -21.72
N LYS A 163 17.68 -1.33 -21.80
CA LYS A 163 18.76 -2.25 -21.43
C LYS A 163 18.69 -2.71 -19.97
N VAL A 164 18.23 -1.83 -19.09
CA VAL A 164 18.09 -2.14 -17.66
C VAL A 164 16.88 -3.03 -17.42
N ALA A 165 15.76 -2.77 -18.09
CA ALA A 165 14.56 -3.61 -18.00
C ALA A 165 14.83 -5.04 -18.52
N ASP A 166 15.50 -5.18 -19.67
CA ASP A 166 15.89 -6.47 -20.23
C ASP A 166 16.85 -7.23 -19.32
N GLU A 167 17.84 -6.53 -18.75
CA GLU A 167 18.81 -7.13 -17.83
C GLU A 167 18.14 -7.56 -16.51
N LEU A 168 17.16 -6.81 -16.01
CA LEU A 168 16.37 -7.23 -14.83
C LEU A 168 15.58 -8.51 -15.09
N LEU A 169 14.93 -8.61 -16.25
CA LEU A 169 14.24 -9.84 -16.66
C LEU A 169 15.22 -11.02 -16.80
N SER A 170 16.42 -10.76 -17.33
CA SER A 170 17.50 -11.77 -17.41
C SER A 170 17.96 -12.23 -16.02
N ILE A 171 18.15 -11.31 -15.07
CA ILE A 171 18.51 -11.62 -13.69
C ILE A 171 17.41 -12.40 -12.99
N GLN A 172 16.15 -11.99 -13.15
CA GLN A 172 14.99 -12.69 -12.60
C GLN A 172 14.93 -14.14 -13.09
N THR A 173 15.13 -14.34 -14.40
CA THR A 173 15.19 -15.68 -15.02
C THR A 173 16.37 -16.48 -14.46
N CYS A 174 17.54 -15.87 -14.36
CA CYS A 174 18.77 -16.47 -13.79
C CYS A 174 18.55 -16.95 -12.34
N LEU A 175 17.87 -16.17 -11.50
CA LEU A 175 17.53 -16.54 -10.13
C LEU A 175 16.52 -17.70 -10.08
N ARG A 176 15.46 -17.62 -10.87
CA ARG A 176 14.42 -18.66 -10.96
C ARG A 176 14.98 -19.99 -11.47
N GLU A 177 15.81 -19.95 -12.52
CA GLU A 177 16.53 -21.11 -13.02
C GLU A 177 17.49 -21.67 -11.97
N GLY A 178 18.04 -20.82 -11.11
CA GLY A 178 18.81 -21.18 -9.92
C GLY A 178 18.04 -21.93 -8.84
N GLY A 179 16.70 -22.03 -8.94
CA GLY A 179 15.86 -22.56 -7.87
C GLY A 179 15.55 -21.54 -6.77
N LEU A 180 15.82 -20.26 -7.00
CA LEU A 180 15.43 -19.16 -6.11
C LEU A 180 14.08 -18.62 -6.59
N ASN A 181 13.03 -18.93 -5.84
CA ASN A 181 11.71 -18.37 -6.11
C ASN A 181 11.66 -16.92 -5.64
N LEU A 182 11.13 -16.06 -6.51
CA LEU A 182 10.85 -14.68 -6.21
C LEU A 182 9.35 -14.61 -5.90
N GLU A 183 9.02 -14.35 -4.64
CA GLU A 183 7.64 -14.15 -4.24
C GLU A 183 7.22 -12.70 -4.46
N SER A 184 5.99 -12.49 -4.92
CA SER A 184 5.39 -11.16 -4.90
C SER A 184 5.15 -10.76 -3.45
N ASN A 185 5.61 -9.56 -3.09
CA ASN A 185 5.35 -8.93 -1.80
C ASN A 185 4.14 -8.00 -1.82
N PHE A 186 3.33 -8.08 -2.88
CA PHE A 186 2.17 -7.21 -3.12
C PHE A 186 1.30 -7.03 -1.88
N TYR A 187 0.82 -8.11 -1.26
CA TYR A 187 -0.06 -8.02 -0.08
C TYR A 187 0.61 -7.38 1.14
N LYS A 188 1.93 -7.54 1.29
CA LYS A 188 2.71 -6.94 2.39
C LYS A 188 2.92 -5.43 2.17
N VAL A 189 3.14 -5.00 0.94
CA VAL A 189 3.19 -3.56 0.58
C VAL A 189 1.80 -2.94 0.71
N ARG A 190 0.78 -3.60 0.15
CA ARG A 190 -0.61 -3.16 0.23
C ARG A 190 -1.07 -2.92 1.67
N SER A 191 -0.77 -3.82 2.59
CA SER A 191 -1.15 -3.65 4.00
C SER A 191 -0.37 -2.54 4.73
N SER A 192 0.79 -2.13 4.21
CA SER A 192 1.57 -1.01 4.74
C SER A 192 1.10 0.37 4.25
N LEU A 193 0.40 0.41 3.10
CA LEU A 193 -0.24 1.62 2.57
C LEU A 193 -1.55 1.89 3.34
N GLN A 194 -1.43 2.34 4.58
CA GLN A 194 -2.60 2.71 5.38
C GLN A 194 -3.32 3.90 4.74
N SER A 195 -4.62 3.76 4.49
CA SER A 195 -5.49 4.89 4.16
C SER A 195 -5.49 5.86 5.35
N GLY A 196 -4.88 7.02 5.18
CA GLY A 196 -4.97 8.10 6.17
C GLY A 196 -6.39 8.68 6.21
N ASN A 197 -6.71 9.42 7.29
CA ASN A 197 -7.99 10.11 7.41
C ASN A 197 -8.23 11.05 6.21
N GLY A 198 -9.24 10.71 5.40
CA GLY A 198 -9.69 11.51 4.26
C GLY A 198 -9.05 11.19 2.90
N PHE A 199 -8.30 10.09 2.79
CA PHE A 199 -7.76 9.63 1.51
C PHE A 199 -8.32 8.25 1.16
N THR A 200 -8.87 8.11 -0.05
CA THR A 200 -9.03 6.80 -0.67
C THR A 200 -7.77 6.51 -1.47
N ASN A 201 -6.97 5.56 -1.00
CA ASN A 201 -5.86 5.02 -1.79
C ASN A 201 -6.45 4.17 -2.92
N VAL A 202 -6.43 4.69 -4.15
CA VAL A 202 -6.74 3.89 -5.35
C VAL A 202 -5.48 3.11 -5.70
N GLN A 203 -5.59 1.79 -5.67
CA GLN A 203 -4.46 0.88 -5.87
C GLN A 203 -3.88 1.03 -7.28
N ALA A 204 -2.55 1.12 -7.38
CA ALA A 204 -1.85 1.07 -8.66
C ALA A 204 -1.75 -0.36 -9.19
N PHE A 205 -1.48 -0.49 -10.49
CA PHE A 205 -1.29 -1.77 -11.18
C PHE A 205 -0.04 -2.51 -10.65
N GLU A 206 -0.14 -3.82 -10.42
CA GLU A 206 1.06 -4.64 -10.26
C GLU A 206 1.72 -4.78 -11.64
N MET A 207 2.98 -4.38 -11.74
CA MET A 207 3.78 -4.55 -12.96
C MET A 207 5.02 -5.35 -12.60
N ASP A 208 5.12 -6.55 -13.17
CA ASP A 208 6.33 -7.35 -13.12
C ASP A 208 7.39 -6.80 -14.08
N GLU A 209 8.61 -7.33 -13.98
CA GLU A 209 9.76 -6.95 -14.80
C GLU A 209 9.49 -7.21 -16.30
N SER A 210 8.76 -8.28 -16.60
CA SER A 210 8.31 -8.62 -17.96
C SER A 210 7.38 -7.55 -18.54
N THR A 211 6.42 -7.07 -17.76
CA THR A 211 5.47 -6.03 -18.16
C THR A 211 6.19 -4.70 -18.38
N ASN A 212 7.14 -4.33 -17.51
CA ASN A 212 7.96 -3.13 -17.70
C ASN A 212 8.79 -3.18 -18.98
N ALA A 213 9.45 -4.31 -19.28
CA ALA A 213 10.19 -4.50 -20.52
C ALA A 213 9.29 -4.40 -21.75
N LYS A 214 8.11 -5.05 -21.70
CA LYS A 214 7.11 -4.98 -22.78
C LYS A 214 6.54 -3.57 -22.98
N LEU A 215 6.32 -2.78 -21.92
CA LEU A 215 5.87 -1.40 -22.02
C LEU A 215 6.90 -0.52 -22.75
N ILE A 216 8.19 -0.67 -22.42
CA ILE A 216 9.28 0.03 -23.11
C ILE A 216 9.40 -0.41 -24.57
N ALA A 217 9.25 -1.72 -24.84
CA ALA A 217 9.20 -2.26 -26.20
C ALA A 217 8.01 -1.70 -27.00
N GLY A 218 6.84 -1.53 -26.37
CA GLY A 218 5.67 -0.87 -26.93
C GLY A 218 5.98 0.56 -27.40
N ILE A 219 6.60 1.39 -26.55
CA ILE A 219 7.03 2.75 -26.90
C ILE A 219 8.04 2.75 -28.06
N LYS A 220 8.93 1.75 -28.10
CA LYS A 220 9.91 1.61 -29.19
C LYS A 220 9.26 1.22 -30.51
N SER A 221 8.24 0.36 -30.49
CA SER A 221 7.56 -0.11 -31.70
C SER A 221 7.04 1.05 -32.56
N CYS A 222 6.50 2.11 -31.94
CA CYS A 222 5.92 3.27 -32.61
C CYS A 222 6.91 4.17 -33.40
N LYS A 223 8.23 3.94 -33.33
CA LYS A 223 9.26 4.86 -33.87
C LYS A 223 9.27 4.98 -35.40
N LYS A 224 8.71 4.02 -36.13
CA LYS A 224 8.69 4.02 -37.61
C LYS A 224 7.34 4.45 -38.21
N GLY A 225 6.46 5.07 -37.43
CA GLY A 225 5.13 5.51 -37.87
C GLY A 225 4.05 4.41 -37.80
N ALA A 226 4.45 3.14 -37.74
CA ALA A 226 3.60 2.02 -37.35
C ALA A 226 3.96 1.59 -35.92
N CYS A 227 2.96 1.52 -35.04
CA CYS A 227 3.07 0.91 -33.72
C CYS A 227 2.75 -0.59 -33.82
N ASP A 228 3.38 -1.39 -32.98
CA ASP A 228 2.93 -2.77 -32.76
C ASP A 228 1.74 -2.76 -31.82
N SER A 229 0.55 -2.57 -32.40
CA SER A 229 -0.70 -2.49 -31.64
C SER A 229 -0.96 -3.77 -30.84
N THR A 230 -0.60 -4.94 -31.38
CA THR A 230 -0.78 -6.22 -30.68
C THR A 230 0.08 -6.30 -29.43
N LEU A 231 1.37 -5.94 -29.53
CA LEU A 231 2.26 -5.89 -28.36
C LEU A 231 1.76 -4.90 -27.32
N ILE A 232 1.35 -3.70 -27.74
CA ILE A 232 0.82 -2.67 -26.81
C ILE A 232 -0.43 -3.20 -26.10
N MET A 233 -1.41 -3.71 -26.84
CA MET A 233 -2.67 -4.19 -26.26
C MET A 233 -2.49 -5.40 -25.37
N GLU A 234 -1.63 -6.36 -25.72
CA GLU A 234 -1.32 -7.50 -24.85
C GLU A 234 -0.67 -7.05 -23.54
N THR A 235 0.28 -6.11 -23.64
CA THR A 235 0.99 -5.56 -22.48
C THR A 235 0.03 -4.83 -21.54
N ILE A 236 -0.81 -3.97 -22.11
CA ILE A 236 -1.85 -3.26 -21.39
C ILE A 236 -2.85 -4.25 -20.77
N GLY A 237 -3.29 -5.27 -21.51
CA GLY A 237 -4.13 -6.34 -20.98
C GLY A 237 -3.55 -6.99 -19.71
N ASN A 238 -2.22 -7.20 -19.68
CA ASN A 238 -1.51 -7.75 -18.52
C ASN A 238 -1.41 -6.75 -17.35
N VAL A 239 -1.10 -5.47 -17.61
CA VAL A 239 -1.10 -4.39 -16.59
C VAL A 239 -2.44 -4.36 -15.86
N PHE A 240 -3.53 -4.49 -16.61
CA PHE A 240 -4.88 -4.35 -16.10
C PHE A 240 -5.55 -5.70 -15.77
N ARG A 241 -4.75 -6.78 -15.60
CA ARG A 241 -5.28 -8.13 -15.31
C ARG A 241 -5.91 -8.24 -13.92
N MET A 242 -5.45 -7.43 -12.95
CA MET A 242 -6.04 -7.34 -11.60
C MET A 242 -7.12 -6.25 -11.46
N ARG A 243 -7.84 -5.95 -12.55
CA ARG A 243 -8.85 -4.89 -12.62
C ARG A 243 -9.94 -4.95 -11.54
N LEU A 244 -10.27 -6.13 -11.03
CA LEU A 244 -11.39 -6.35 -10.10
C LEU A 244 -11.23 -5.57 -8.77
N ASP A 245 -10.05 -5.60 -8.15
CA ASP A 245 -9.82 -4.91 -6.86
C ASP A 245 -9.83 -3.37 -7.00
N VAL A 246 -9.38 -2.88 -8.17
CA VAL A 246 -9.40 -1.44 -8.48
C VAL A 246 -10.84 -0.98 -8.75
N ASP A 247 -11.61 -1.79 -9.49
CA ASP A 247 -13.02 -1.53 -9.79
C ASP A 247 -13.86 -1.49 -8.50
N ASP A 248 -13.67 -2.43 -7.57
CA ASP A 248 -14.38 -2.46 -6.30
C ASP A 248 -14.06 -1.24 -5.41
N THR A 249 -12.79 -0.83 -5.36
CA THR A 249 -12.37 0.37 -4.59
C THR A 249 -12.95 1.65 -5.19
N PHE A 250 -12.96 1.72 -6.53
CA PHE A 250 -13.49 2.84 -7.29
C PHE A 250 -15.01 2.95 -7.14
N ARG A 251 -15.74 1.87 -7.42
CA ARG A 251 -17.19 1.76 -7.20
C ARG A 251 -17.51 2.07 -5.75
N GLY A 252 -16.80 1.49 -4.78
CA GLY A 252 -16.98 1.81 -3.36
C GLY A 252 -16.91 3.30 -3.05
N SER A 253 -16.01 4.04 -3.70
CA SER A 253 -15.88 5.51 -3.54
C SER A 253 -17.07 6.26 -4.13
N LEU A 254 -17.43 5.96 -5.38
CA LEU A 254 -18.60 6.54 -6.05
C LEU A 254 -19.90 6.27 -5.28
N GLY A 255 -20.06 5.05 -4.77
CA GLY A 255 -21.22 4.65 -3.98
C GLY A 255 -21.32 5.42 -2.67
N SER A 256 -20.19 5.64 -2.00
CA SER A 256 -20.12 6.47 -0.80
C SER A 256 -20.48 7.93 -1.07
N TRP A 257 -20.04 8.48 -2.21
CA TRP A 257 -20.42 9.84 -2.61
C TRP A 257 -21.91 9.94 -2.88
N LYS A 258 -22.44 9.05 -3.72
CA LYS A 258 -23.88 8.97 -4.03
C LYS A 258 -24.73 8.85 -2.77
N SER A 259 -24.39 7.94 -1.86
CA SER A 259 -25.17 7.69 -0.64
C SER A 259 -25.30 8.91 0.28
N ARG A 260 -24.43 9.90 0.11
CA ARG A 260 -24.40 11.14 0.90
C ARG A 260 -24.94 12.34 0.13
N LEU A 261 -24.79 12.38 -1.20
CA LEU A 261 -25.37 13.43 -2.04
C LEU A 261 -26.90 13.29 -2.15
N VAL A 262 -27.43 12.07 -2.26
CA VAL A 262 -28.87 11.83 -2.39
C VAL A 262 -29.68 12.43 -1.23
N PRO A 263 -29.30 12.24 0.06
CA PRO A 263 -30.04 12.89 1.15
C PRO A 263 -29.89 14.41 1.19
N ILE A 264 -28.77 14.97 0.72
CA ILE A 264 -28.56 16.43 0.64
C ILE A 264 -29.46 17.02 -0.46
N GLU A 265 -29.50 16.39 -1.63
CA GLU A 265 -30.39 16.77 -2.74
C GLU A 265 -31.85 16.77 -2.26
N SER A 266 -32.31 15.65 -1.70
CA SER A 266 -33.69 15.50 -1.24
C SER A 266 -34.07 16.53 -0.16
N ALA A 267 -33.18 16.78 0.80
CA ALA A 267 -33.39 17.79 1.83
C ALA A 267 -33.42 19.22 1.26
N THR A 268 -32.57 19.52 0.28
CA THR A 268 -32.54 20.83 -0.39
C THR A 268 -33.83 21.06 -1.19
N THR A 269 -34.30 20.04 -1.92
CA THR A 269 -35.59 20.06 -2.61
C THR A 269 -36.74 20.30 -1.63
N GLY A 270 -36.73 19.60 -0.49
CA GLY A 270 -37.71 19.80 0.59
C GLY A 270 -37.71 21.23 1.16
N LEU A 271 -36.54 21.82 1.39
CA LEU A 271 -36.43 23.21 1.88
C LEU A 271 -36.97 24.22 0.87
N ARG A 272 -36.66 24.04 -0.41
CA ARG A 272 -37.18 24.90 -1.49
C ARG A 272 -38.70 24.86 -1.52
N ASP A 273 -39.29 23.68 -1.44
CA ASP A 273 -40.74 23.50 -1.50
C ASP A 273 -41.43 24.07 -0.24
N LEU A 274 -40.77 24.02 0.91
CA LEU A 274 -41.24 24.65 2.15
C LEU A 274 -41.12 26.17 2.14
N SER A 275 -40.04 26.72 1.56
CA SER A 275 -39.78 28.16 1.48
C SER A 275 -40.95 28.92 0.85
N ALA A 276 -41.52 28.41 -0.25
CA ALA A 276 -42.67 29.03 -0.89
C ALA A 276 -43.89 29.17 0.06
N ASN A 277 -44.17 28.13 0.86
CA ASN A 277 -45.27 28.14 1.83
C ASN A 277 -44.98 29.11 2.99
N LEU A 278 -43.75 29.13 3.51
CA LEU A 278 -43.33 30.06 4.57
C LEU A 278 -43.42 31.52 4.10
N MET A 279 -42.98 31.80 2.88
CA MET A 279 -43.03 33.16 2.32
C MET A 279 -44.47 33.62 2.07
N SER A 280 -45.37 32.70 1.67
CA SER A 280 -46.80 32.99 1.57
C SER A 280 -47.41 33.33 2.94
N TYR A 281 -47.02 32.59 3.98
CA TYR A 281 -47.45 32.87 5.36
C TYR A 281 -46.93 34.22 5.84
N VAL A 282 -45.64 34.50 5.65
CA VAL A 282 -44.98 35.77 6.03
C VAL A 282 -45.69 36.96 5.39
N ALA A 283 -45.97 36.90 4.07
CA ALA A 283 -46.68 37.98 3.39
C ALA A 283 -48.08 38.23 3.96
N SER A 284 -48.81 37.15 4.27
CA SER A 284 -50.15 37.24 4.85
C SER A 284 -50.11 37.79 6.28
N ALA A 285 -49.19 37.28 7.11
CA ALA A 285 -49.02 37.71 8.49
C ALA A 285 -48.56 39.17 8.55
N GLN A 286 -47.61 39.59 7.71
CA GLN A 286 -47.17 40.98 7.64
C GLN A 286 -48.34 41.92 7.28
N THR A 287 -49.16 41.54 6.30
CA THR A 287 -50.34 42.33 5.92
C THR A 287 -51.33 42.48 7.09
N GLN A 288 -51.55 41.41 7.85
CA GLN A 288 -52.41 41.45 9.03
C GLN A 288 -51.79 42.32 10.14
N LEU A 289 -50.47 42.24 10.36
CA LEU A 289 -49.75 43.04 11.35
C LEU A 289 -49.83 44.54 11.01
N ASP A 290 -49.63 44.89 9.74
CA ASP A 290 -49.72 46.27 9.26
C ASP A 290 -51.14 46.82 9.41
N SER A 291 -52.17 46.01 9.15
CA SER A 291 -53.58 46.35 9.37
C SER A 291 -53.91 46.59 10.84
N ILE A 292 -53.36 45.78 11.75
CA ILE A 292 -53.51 46.00 13.20
C ILE A 292 -52.83 47.32 13.60
N ASN A 293 -51.59 47.54 13.15
CA ASN A 293 -50.84 48.77 13.47
C ASN A 293 -51.57 50.04 12.99
N ALA A 294 -52.16 50.00 11.78
CA ALA A 294 -52.95 51.11 11.26
C ALA A 294 -54.18 51.39 12.13
N ASN A 295 -54.95 50.35 12.49
CA ASN A 295 -56.11 50.51 13.37
C ASN A 295 -55.73 51.02 14.76
N CYS A 296 -54.66 50.48 15.36
CA CYS A 296 -54.15 50.96 16.65
C CYS A 296 -53.80 52.46 16.60
N ALA A 297 -53.21 52.91 15.49
CA ALA A 297 -52.88 54.32 15.30
C ALA A 297 -54.13 55.21 15.10
N GLU A 298 -55.14 54.73 14.37
CA GLU A 298 -56.39 55.45 14.14
C GLU A 298 -57.26 55.55 15.40
N SER A 299 -57.35 54.47 16.18
CA SER A 299 -58.18 54.40 17.38
C SER A 299 -57.49 54.97 18.63
N GLY A 300 -56.18 55.23 18.57
CA GLY A 300 -55.36 55.62 19.73
C GLY A 300 -55.25 54.51 20.80
N SER A 301 -55.54 53.26 20.41
CA SER A 301 -55.57 52.09 21.28
C SER A 301 -54.23 51.35 21.23
N CYS A 302 -54.09 50.20 21.90
CA CYS A 302 -52.88 49.35 21.84
C CYS A 302 -51.63 49.88 22.56
N THR A 303 -51.74 50.91 23.42
CA THR A 303 -50.59 51.46 24.16
C THR A 303 -50.21 50.67 25.41
N GLY A 304 -51.02 49.66 25.77
CA GLY A 304 -50.77 48.88 26.97
C GLY A 304 -49.73 47.78 26.78
N PRO A 305 -49.22 47.24 27.89
CA PRO A 305 -48.12 46.28 27.89
C PRO A 305 -48.48 44.93 27.27
N ALA A 306 -49.72 44.45 27.39
CA ALA A 306 -50.13 43.15 26.87
C ALA A 306 -50.19 43.17 25.34
N VAL A 307 -50.84 44.18 24.75
CA VAL A 307 -50.93 44.34 23.29
C VAL A 307 -49.53 44.58 22.70
N SER A 308 -48.73 45.46 23.31
CA SER A 308 -47.37 45.76 22.85
C SER A 308 -46.47 44.52 22.87
N SER A 309 -46.53 43.73 23.94
CA SER A 309 -45.75 42.49 24.07
C SER A 309 -46.15 41.44 23.04
N PHE A 310 -47.46 41.26 22.80
CA PHE A 310 -47.94 40.35 21.77
C PHE A 310 -47.47 40.78 20.38
N MET A 311 -47.67 42.05 20.01
CA MET A 311 -47.28 42.58 18.70
C MET A 311 -45.78 42.46 18.46
N GLN A 312 -44.95 42.75 19.47
CA GLN A 312 -43.49 42.60 19.37
C GLN A 312 -43.07 41.13 19.17
N GLN A 313 -43.71 40.19 19.87
CA GLN A 313 -43.43 38.77 19.70
C GLN A 313 -43.87 38.27 18.31
N VAL A 314 -45.01 38.74 17.81
CA VAL A 314 -45.50 38.43 16.46
C VAL A 314 -44.55 38.96 15.39
N ASP A 315 -44.16 40.23 15.48
CA ASP A 315 -43.20 40.85 14.54
C ASP A 315 -41.87 40.09 14.51
N SER A 316 -41.32 39.78 15.70
CA SER A 316 -40.11 38.97 15.83
C SER A 316 -40.26 37.56 15.23
N ASN A 317 -41.42 36.92 15.42
CA ASN A 317 -41.70 35.61 14.85
C ASN A 317 -41.82 35.66 13.32
N ILE A 318 -42.51 36.66 12.76
CA ILE A 318 -42.59 36.89 11.32
C ILE A 318 -41.20 37.12 10.74
N ALA A 319 -40.38 37.97 11.36
CA ALA A 319 -39.01 38.23 10.92
C ALA A 319 -38.13 36.97 10.95
N ALA A 320 -38.26 36.14 11.99
CA ALA A 320 -37.53 34.88 12.10
C ALA A 320 -37.97 33.85 11.04
N ILE A 321 -39.28 33.74 10.78
CA ILE A 321 -39.81 32.87 9.72
C ILE A 321 -39.39 33.37 8.34
N ASN A 322 -39.39 34.69 8.12
CA ASN A 322 -38.89 35.31 6.90
C ASN A 322 -37.41 34.98 6.67
N TYR A 323 -36.59 35.06 7.73
CA TYR A 323 -35.18 34.67 7.65
C TYR A 323 -35.00 33.19 7.27
N LEU A 324 -35.82 32.28 7.81
CA LEU A 324 -35.81 30.87 7.44
C LEU A 324 -36.32 30.62 6.01
N GLY A 325 -37.32 31.37 5.56
CA GLY A 325 -37.87 31.29 4.20
C GLY A 325 -36.93 31.85 3.14
N THR A 326 -36.05 32.80 3.51
CA THR A 326 -35.07 33.46 2.63
C THR A 326 -33.65 32.91 2.77
N LEU A 327 -33.47 31.78 3.46
CA LEU A 327 -32.19 31.08 3.54
C LEU A 327 -31.60 30.95 2.14
N GLN A 328 -30.40 31.51 1.95
CA GLN A 328 -29.71 31.53 0.67
C GLN A 328 -29.12 30.16 0.35
N PHE A 329 -29.98 29.18 0.09
CA PHE A 329 -29.61 28.00 -0.67
C PHE A 329 -29.66 28.39 -2.16
N PRO A 330 -28.63 28.09 -2.97
CA PRO A 330 -28.69 28.27 -4.41
C PRO A 330 -29.91 27.53 -4.94
N SER A 331 -30.80 28.24 -5.64
CA SER A 331 -32.07 27.69 -6.12
C SER A 331 -31.92 26.51 -7.09
N ASP A 332 -30.74 26.41 -7.70
CA ASP A 332 -30.32 25.36 -8.62
C ASP A 332 -29.48 24.26 -7.98
N LEU A 333 -29.22 24.32 -6.66
CA LEU A 333 -28.39 23.33 -5.98
C LEU A 333 -28.97 21.92 -6.12
N ALA A 334 -30.26 21.74 -5.84
CA ALA A 334 -30.91 20.43 -5.95
C ALA A 334 -30.72 19.82 -7.35
N ARG A 335 -30.98 20.63 -8.39
CA ARG A 335 -30.77 20.25 -9.80
C ARG A 335 -29.30 19.94 -10.12
N THR A 336 -28.38 20.68 -9.51
CA THR A 336 -26.94 20.49 -9.72
C THR A 336 -26.45 19.21 -9.04
N LEU A 337 -26.95 18.92 -7.82
CA LEU A 337 -26.67 17.68 -7.11
C LEU A 337 -27.26 16.47 -7.82
N ASP A 338 -28.48 16.60 -8.36
CA ASP A 338 -29.14 15.59 -9.18
C ASP A 338 -28.28 15.23 -10.42
N GLY A 339 -27.85 16.23 -11.19
CA GLY A 339 -26.94 16.01 -12.31
C GLY A 339 -25.58 15.41 -11.92
N LEU A 340 -25.07 15.73 -10.72
CA LEU A 340 -23.87 15.08 -10.18
C LEU A 340 -24.12 13.60 -9.83
N ILE A 341 -25.27 13.28 -9.25
CA ILE A 341 -25.68 11.91 -8.92
C ILE A 341 -25.81 11.08 -10.21
N GLU A 342 -26.46 11.60 -11.25
CA GLU A 342 -26.56 10.94 -12.56
C GLU A 342 -25.17 10.67 -13.18
N ARG A 343 -24.25 11.63 -13.08
CA ARG A 343 -22.87 11.44 -13.55
C ARG A 343 -22.10 10.39 -12.76
N ILE A 344 -22.31 10.31 -11.44
CA ILE A 344 -21.75 9.25 -10.60
C ILE A 344 -22.29 7.88 -11.04
N GLU A 345 -23.59 7.77 -11.31
CA GLU A 345 -24.19 6.54 -11.82
C GLU A 345 -23.63 6.17 -13.20
N GLY A 346 -23.49 7.13 -14.11
CA GLY A 346 -22.87 6.91 -15.41
C GLY A 346 -21.42 6.42 -15.30
N ALA A 347 -20.63 7.02 -14.40
CA ALA A 347 -19.26 6.58 -14.13
C ALA A 347 -19.18 5.19 -13.48
N TRP A 348 -20.19 4.81 -12.69
CA TRP A 348 -20.32 3.47 -12.11
C TRP A 348 -20.63 2.40 -13.16
N GLU A 349 -21.42 2.75 -14.17
CA GLU A 349 -21.81 1.86 -15.26
C GLU A 349 -20.76 1.76 -16.36
N GLN A 350 -19.83 2.72 -16.45
CA GLN A 350 -18.72 2.64 -17.40
C GLN A 350 -17.93 1.34 -17.20
N THR A 351 -17.81 0.58 -18.28
CA THR A 351 -16.90 -0.56 -18.31
C THR A 351 -15.47 -0.05 -18.40
N TRP A 352 -14.54 -0.79 -17.80
CA TRP A 352 -13.09 -0.59 -18.00
C TRP A 352 -12.66 -0.98 -19.42
N SER A 353 -13.49 -0.77 -20.43
CA SER A 353 -13.15 -1.09 -21.82
C SER A 353 -12.08 -0.12 -22.29
N GLN A 354 -11.02 -0.69 -22.84
CA GLN A 354 -9.96 0.09 -23.46
C GLN A 354 -10.37 0.34 -24.90
N ASP A 355 -10.33 1.60 -25.31
CA ASP A 355 -10.31 1.91 -26.73
C ASP A 355 -8.90 1.60 -27.24
N ASP A 356 -8.78 0.51 -28.01
CA ASP A 356 -7.52 0.06 -28.60
C ASP A 356 -6.85 1.18 -29.43
N THR A 357 -7.65 1.97 -30.15
CA THR A 357 -7.15 3.06 -31.00
C THR A 357 -6.62 4.20 -30.13
N ALA A 358 -7.37 4.62 -29.11
CA ALA A 358 -6.92 5.64 -28.17
C ALA A 358 -5.69 5.19 -27.38
N THR A 359 -5.63 3.92 -27.00
CA THR A 359 -4.51 3.31 -26.28
C THR A 359 -3.24 3.38 -27.11
N VAL A 360 -3.28 2.90 -28.36
CA VAL A 360 -2.13 2.95 -29.26
C VAL A 360 -1.73 4.39 -29.57
N ALA A 361 -2.68 5.32 -29.67
CA ALA A 361 -2.41 6.74 -29.87
C ALA A 361 -1.58 7.34 -28.72
N LEU A 362 -1.84 7.00 -27.46
CA LEU A 362 -1.03 7.48 -26.33
C LEU A 362 0.44 7.04 -26.43
N PHE A 363 0.70 5.82 -26.88
CA PHE A 363 2.06 5.32 -27.12
C PHE A 363 2.71 5.99 -28.35
N LYS A 364 1.94 6.17 -29.42
CA LYS A 364 2.38 6.84 -30.65
C LYS A 364 2.79 8.28 -30.40
N ASP A 365 1.99 9.01 -29.63
CA ASP A 365 2.18 10.42 -29.30
C ASP A 365 3.16 10.65 -28.15
N ASN A 366 3.80 9.58 -27.65
CA ASN A 366 4.76 9.62 -26.55
C ASN A 366 4.19 10.26 -25.27
N ARG A 367 2.90 9.97 -25.00
CA ARG A 367 2.16 10.44 -23.81
C ARG A 367 2.30 9.51 -22.61
N VAL A 368 2.72 8.26 -22.82
CA VAL A 368 3.07 7.31 -21.76
C VAL A 368 4.57 7.42 -21.48
N LYS A 369 4.97 8.08 -20.38
CA LYS A 369 6.37 8.25 -19.96
C LYS A 369 6.64 7.64 -18.59
N THR A 370 5.60 7.47 -17.79
CA THR A 370 5.63 6.91 -16.46
C THR A 370 4.52 5.89 -16.28
N THR A 371 4.64 5.03 -15.28
CA THR A 371 3.58 4.12 -14.85
C THR A 371 2.28 4.86 -14.51
N ASN A 372 2.40 6.09 -13.99
CA ASN A 372 1.26 6.96 -13.69
C ASN A 372 0.51 7.41 -14.94
N ASP A 373 1.19 7.52 -16.09
CA ASP A 373 0.53 7.88 -17.34
C ASP A 373 -0.39 6.77 -17.85
N LEU A 374 -0.23 5.52 -17.38
CA LEU A 374 -1.12 4.40 -17.74
C LEU A 374 -2.54 4.61 -17.22
N PHE A 375 -2.74 5.42 -16.17
CA PHE A 375 -4.09 5.79 -15.73
C PHE A 375 -4.83 6.66 -16.75
N GLN A 376 -4.15 7.30 -17.70
CA GLN A 376 -4.80 7.99 -18.82
C GLN A 376 -5.53 7.02 -19.76
N LEU A 377 -5.23 5.72 -19.70
CA LEU A 377 -5.94 4.65 -20.41
C LEU A 377 -7.27 4.27 -19.75
N LEU A 378 -7.60 4.90 -18.62
CA LEU A 378 -8.82 4.68 -17.89
C LEU A 378 -9.66 5.96 -17.91
N PRO A 379 -10.60 6.09 -18.87
CA PRO A 379 -11.49 7.26 -18.95
C PRO A 379 -12.17 7.58 -17.61
N VAL A 380 -12.53 6.53 -16.88
CA VAL A 380 -13.20 6.60 -15.58
C VAL A 380 -12.42 7.38 -14.51
N ILE A 381 -11.08 7.42 -14.58
CA ILE A 381 -10.25 8.17 -13.62
C ILE A 381 -10.30 9.67 -13.88
N LYS A 382 -10.45 10.07 -15.14
CA LYS A 382 -10.67 11.47 -15.46
C LYS A 382 -12.03 11.93 -14.92
N ASP A 383 -13.07 11.14 -15.19
CA ASP A 383 -14.43 11.42 -14.73
C ASP A 383 -14.49 11.52 -13.20
N LEU A 384 -13.74 10.68 -12.48
CA LEU A 384 -13.57 10.77 -11.01
C LEU A 384 -13.06 12.11 -10.53
N ASN A 385 -11.96 12.58 -11.12
CA ASN A 385 -11.34 13.83 -10.70
C ASN A 385 -12.28 15.01 -10.97
N ASP A 386 -12.94 14.99 -12.13
CA ASP A 386 -13.91 16.03 -12.50
C ASP A 386 -15.12 16.02 -11.54
N ILE A 387 -15.67 14.83 -11.24
CA ILE A 387 -16.76 14.66 -10.27
C ILE A 387 -16.33 15.11 -8.87
N ALA A 388 -15.16 14.72 -8.38
CA ALA A 388 -14.68 15.09 -7.05
C ALA A 388 -14.50 16.61 -6.90
N ASN A 389 -13.91 17.25 -7.91
CA ASN A 389 -13.72 18.71 -7.93
C ASN A 389 -15.05 19.46 -7.95
N GLU A 390 -16.02 18.95 -8.71
CA GLU A 390 -17.32 19.57 -8.80
C GLU A 390 -18.13 19.39 -7.52
N ILE A 391 -18.13 18.19 -6.92
CA ILE A 391 -18.73 17.97 -5.60
C ILE A 391 -18.15 18.96 -4.58
N LYS A 392 -16.81 19.13 -4.56
CA LYS A 392 -16.16 20.10 -3.68
C LYS A 392 -16.66 21.53 -3.94
N THR A 393 -16.68 21.94 -5.21
CA THR A 393 -17.12 23.29 -5.63
C THR A 393 -18.57 23.56 -5.21
N GLN A 394 -19.47 22.58 -5.34
CA GLN A 394 -20.87 22.73 -5.00
C GLN A 394 -21.14 22.70 -3.50
N LEU A 395 -20.35 21.94 -2.73
CA LEU A 395 -20.56 21.79 -1.29
C LEU A 395 -19.77 22.78 -0.42
N ASP A 396 -18.68 23.37 -0.93
CA ASP A 396 -17.85 24.35 -0.21
C ASP A 396 -18.64 25.57 0.30
N PRO A 397 -19.60 26.16 -0.45
CA PRO A 397 -20.45 27.23 0.07
C PRO A 397 -21.19 26.85 1.37
N PHE A 398 -21.62 25.59 1.52
CA PHE A 398 -22.31 25.11 2.73
C PHE A 398 -21.39 24.95 3.92
N ASN A 399 -20.11 24.69 3.68
CA ASN A 399 -19.10 24.63 4.74
C ASN A 399 -18.88 25.98 5.40
N GLU A 400 -19.18 27.10 4.72
CA GLU A 400 -19.13 28.44 5.29
C GLU A 400 -20.47 28.86 5.90
N LEU A 401 -21.59 28.48 5.27
CA LEU A 401 -22.96 28.83 5.69
C LEU A 401 -23.39 28.13 6.99
N LEU A 402 -23.14 26.83 7.15
CA LEU A 402 -23.73 26.04 8.25
C LEU A 402 -23.06 26.25 9.61
N PRO A 403 -21.71 26.27 9.75
CA PRO A 403 -21.08 26.47 11.05
C PRO A 403 -21.29 27.88 11.62
N ARG A 404 -21.58 28.86 10.77
CA ARG A 404 -21.79 30.25 11.19
C ARG A 404 -23.17 30.50 11.79
N MET A 405 -24.17 29.66 11.52
CA MET A 405 -25.56 30.09 11.67
C MET A 405 -26.46 29.21 12.52
N ASP A 406 -26.01 28.01 12.94
CA ASP A 406 -26.77 27.08 13.80
C ASP A 406 -28.26 27.03 13.43
N TYR A 407 -28.54 26.94 12.12
CA TYR A 407 -29.88 27.15 11.56
C TYR A 407 -30.90 26.17 12.12
N THR A 408 -30.45 24.96 12.45
CA THR A 408 -31.28 23.95 13.12
C THR A 408 -31.74 24.45 14.49
N LYS A 409 -30.83 24.99 15.32
CA LYS A 409 -31.19 25.54 16.62
C LYS A 409 -32.03 26.80 16.49
N PHE A 410 -31.73 27.66 15.52
CA PHE A 410 -32.55 28.83 15.22
C PHE A 410 -33.98 28.41 14.86
N ALA A 411 -34.16 27.48 13.92
CA ALA A 411 -35.46 26.95 13.53
C ALA A 411 -36.22 26.33 14.71
N ILE A 412 -35.54 25.54 15.55
CA ILE A 412 -36.13 24.98 16.78
C ILE A 412 -36.63 26.11 17.69
N SER A 413 -35.82 27.16 17.90
CA SER A 413 -36.23 28.29 18.74
C SER A 413 -37.42 29.05 18.16
N THR A 414 -37.47 29.25 16.84
CA THR A 414 -38.60 29.92 16.17
C THR A 414 -39.89 29.11 16.31
N VAL A 415 -39.83 27.77 16.20
CA VAL A 415 -40.97 26.88 16.45
C VAL A 415 -41.45 26.98 17.90
N GLN A 416 -40.53 27.03 18.86
CA GLN A 416 -40.88 27.18 20.27
C GLN A 416 -41.58 28.52 20.56
N GLU A 417 -41.09 29.62 19.99
CA GLU A 417 -41.74 30.94 20.11
C GLU A 417 -43.11 30.96 19.43
N GLN A 418 -43.24 30.35 18.24
CA GLN A 418 -44.53 30.20 17.57
C GLN A 418 -45.54 29.43 18.44
N HIS A 419 -45.09 28.37 19.11
CA HIS A 419 -45.93 27.58 20.00
C HIS A 419 -46.40 28.39 21.22
N LYS A 420 -45.51 29.20 21.81
CA LYS A 420 -45.87 30.10 22.92
C LYS A 420 -46.92 31.13 22.49
N LEU A 421 -46.74 31.76 21.33
CA LEU A 421 -47.71 32.70 20.76
C LEU A 421 -49.08 32.07 20.53
N ALA A 422 -49.11 30.85 19.97
CA ALA A 422 -50.35 30.12 19.73
C ALA A 422 -51.11 29.79 21.04
N LEU A 423 -50.39 29.57 22.14
CA LEU A 423 -50.98 29.26 23.46
C LEU A 423 -51.25 30.49 24.34
N MET A 424 -50.87 31.68 23.88
CA MET A 424 -51.07 32.91 24.63
C MET A 424 -52.56 33.13 24.93
N GLN A 425 -52.86 33.46 26.19
CA GLN A 425 -54.21 33.77 26.63
C GLN A 425 -54.54 35.23 26.31
N PHE A 426 -55.72 35.48 25.76
CA PHE A 426 -56.14 36.80 25.31
C PHE A 426 -56.87 37.61 26.38
N GLY A 427 -57.13 37.06 27.57
CA GLY A 427 -57.88 37.76 28.63
C GLY A 427 -57.22 39.07 29.10
N ASP A 428 -55.88 39.12 29.17
CA ASP A 428 -55.17 40.34 29.53
C ASP A 428 -55.23 41.40 28.40
N ILE A 429 -55.21 40.95 27.14
CA ILE A 429 -55.35 41.81 25.94
C ILE A 429 -56.79 42.37 25.86
N GLU A 430 -57.79 41.53 26.08
CA GLU A 430 -59.22 41.88 26.10
C GLU A 430 -59.49 42.95 27.16
N LYS A 431 -58.99 42.72 28.38
CA LYS A 431 -59.12 43.65 29.51
C LYS A 431 -58.38 44.97 29.26
N GLU A 432 -57.19 44.91 28.68
CA GLU A 432 -56.39 46.11 28.35
C GLU A 432 -57.04 46.97 27.27
N LEU A 433 -57.67 46.34 26.29
CA LEU A 433 -58.40 47.04 25.23
C LEU A 433 -59.75 47.59 25.70
N GLY A 434 -60.28 47.16 26.85
CA GLY A 434 -61.54 47.68 27.39
C GLY A 434 -62.70 47.51 26.41
N ILE A 435 -62.80 46.35 25.76
CA ILE A 435 -63.75 46.14 24.64
C ILE A 435 -65.23 46.26 25.06
N ASP A 436 -65.53 46.11 26.35
CA ASP A 436 -66.86 46.32 26.92
C ASP A 436 -67.20 47.82 27.07
N GLU A 437 -66.18 48.69 27.04
CA GLU A 437 -66.29 50.13 27.26
C GLU A 437 -66.13 50.93 25.95
N ASN A 438 -65.45 50.38 24.95
CA ASN A 438 -65.26 51.01 23.64
C ASN A 438 -65.39 50.00 22.49
N GLU A 439 -66.47 50.12 21.72
CA GLU A 439 -66.78 49.22 20.60
C GLU A 439 -65.75 49.33 19.46
N ASP A 440 -65.08 50.47 19.28
CA ASP A 440 -64.01 50.64 18.28
C ASP A 440 -62.77 49.77 18.63
N ASN A 441 -62.56 49.45 19.91
CA ASN A 441 -61.50 48.55 20.35
C ASN A 441 -61.81 47.07 20.08
N ARG A 442 -63.08 46.75 19.78
CA ARG A 442 -63.49 45.39 19.41
C ARG A 442 -62.94 44.98 18.05
N GLU A 443 -62.90 45.90 17.08
CA GLU A 443 -62.29 45.63 15.78
C GLU A 443 -60.79 45.31 15.92
N VAL A 444 -60.08 46.05 16.76
CA VAL A 444 -58.66 45.79 17.07
C VAL A 444 -58.48 44.41 17.72
N PHE A 445 -59.32 44.08 18.71
CA PHE A 445 -59.29 42.78 19.37
C PHE A 445 -59.53 41.63 18.38
N ASP A 446 -60.53 41.75 17.50
CA ASP A 446 -60.85 40.74 16.49
C ASP A 446 -59.68 40.55 15.51
N LYS A 447 -58.99 41.63 15.11
CA LYS A 447 -57.80 41.54 14.26
C LYS A 447 -56.60 40.90 14.96
N LEU A 448 -56.37 41.19 16.23
CA LEU A 448 -55.33 40.54 17.06
C LEU A 448 -55.63 39.04 17.23
N TYR A 449 -56.91 38.69 17.45
CA TYR A 449 -57.35 37.31 17.53
C TYR A 449 -57.17 36.58 16.20
N ALA A 450 -57.53 37.22 15.08
CA ALA A 450 -57.31 36.67 13.75
C ALA A 450 -55.81 36.42 13.46
N MET A 451 -54.91 37.31 13.89
CA MET A 451 -53.46 37.09 13.82
C MET A 451 -53.05 35.82 14.59
N ARG A 452 -53.57 35.63 15.80
CA ARG A 452 -53.31 34.41 16.60
C ARG A 452 -53.81 33.16 15.87
N GLU A 453 -55.01 33.19 15.29
CA GLU A 453 -55.55 32.06 14.53
C GLU A 453 -54.68 31.74 13.29
N MET A 454 -54.12 32.76 12.62
CA MET A 454 -53.15 32.54 11.54
C MET A 454 -51.87 31.84 12.05
N ILE A 455 -51.37 32.21 13.23
CA ILE A 455 -50.20 31.58 13.86
C ILE A 455 -50.52 30.12 14.23
N VAL A 456 -51.69 29.85 14.81
CA VAL A 456 -52.19 28.51 15.14
C VAL A 456 -52.27 27.65 13.87
N LYS A 457 -52.85 28.17 12.80
CA LYS A 457 -52.94 27.47 11.52
C LYS A 457 -51.56 27.12 10.97
N ASN A 458 -50.64 28.08 10.93
CA ASN A 458 -49.28 27.83 10.44
C ASN A 458 -48.52 26.80 11.30
N ARG A 459 -48.79 26.75 12.61
CA ARG A 459 -48.26 25.71 13.52
C ARG A 459 -48.86 24.35 13.18
N ASP A 460 -50.17 24.27 13.01
CA ASP A 460 -50.91 23.02 12.79
C ASP A 460 -50.69 22.44 11.39
N ASP A 461 -50.33 23.28 10.41
CA ASP A 461 -49.87 22.85 9.08
C ASP A 461 -48.39 22.36 9.09
N TYR A 462 -47.71 22.47 10.24
CA TYR A 462 -46.34 22.01 10.48
C TYR A 462 -45.26 22.61 9.57
N TYR A 463 -45.53 23.71 8.85
CA TYR A 463 -44.59 24.25 7.85
C TYR A 463 -43.21 24.54 8.44
N LEU A 464 -43.17 25.23 9.58
CA LEU A 464 -41.93 25.62 10.25
C LEU A 464 -41.21 24.42 10.88
N GLN A 465 -41.96 23.46 11.44
CA GLN A 465 -41.38 22.25 12.03
C GLN A 465 -40.77 21.33 10.96
N ARG A 466 -41.35 21.33 9.75
CA ARG A 466 -40.84 20.57 8.60
C ARG A 466 -39.53 21.12 8.05
N VAL A 467 -39.10 22.34 8.40
CA VAL A 467 -37.80 22.91 8.03
C VAL A 467 -36.64 22.27 8.82
N ILE A 468 -36.89 21.85 10.07
CA ILE A 468 -35.85 21.32 10.97
C ILE A 468 -35.23 20.03 10.42
N GLY A 469 -36.05 19.11 9.91
CA GLY A 469 -35.59 17.81 9.41
C GLY A 469 -34.59 17.94 8.25
N PRO A 470 -34.92 18.66 7.17
CA PRO A 470 -33.99 18.93 6.07
C PRO A 470 -32.70 19.63 6.50
N LEU A 471 -32.77 20.67 7.34
CA LEU A 471 -31.57 21.36 7.84
C LEU A 471 -30.65 20.41 8.62
N SER A 472 -31.23 19.60 9.52
CA SER A 472 -30.50 18.60 10.30
C SER A 472 -29.88 17.52 9.40
N SER A 473 -30.60 17.09 8.35
CA SER A 473 -30.12 16.10 7.39
C SER A 473 -28.90 16.63 6.62
N ILE A 474 -29.00 17.83 6.05
CA ILE A 474 -27.91 18.48 5.31
C ILE A 474 -26.68 18.63 6.20
N GLN A 475 -26.86 19.15 7.42
CA GLN A 475 -25.77 19.33 8.38
C GLN A 475 -25.10 18.00 8.73
N THR A 476 -25.89 16.97 9.06
CA THR A 476 -25.37 15.63 9.40
C THR A 476 -24.59 15.03 8.23
N GLN A 477 -25.10 15.15 7.01
CA GLN A 477 -24.40 14.61 5.85
C GLN A 477 -23.09 15.34 5.61
N LEU A 478 -23.08 16.68 5.66
CA LEU A 478 -21.88 17.49 5.47
C LEU A 478 -20.81 17.27 6.55
N ASP A 479 -21.20 17.12 7.80
CA ASP A 479 -20.28 16.76 8.89
C ASP A 479 -19.62 15.41 8.63
N ASN A 480 -20.40 14.45 8.11
CA ASN A 480 -19.89 13.14 7.70
C ASN A 480 -19.14 13.18 6.35
N PHE A 481 -19.34 14.20 5.52
CA PHE A 481 -18.76 14.38 4.19
C PHE A 481 -17.40 15.09 4.25
N SER A 482 -17.27 16.06 5.15
CA SER A 482 -16.13 16.96 5.35
C SER A 482 -14.78 16.22 5.48
N PRO A 483 -14.66 15.07 6.18
CA PRO A 483 -13.41 14.31 6.22
C PRO A 483 -13.07 13.63 4.89
N THR A 484 -14.07 13.22 4.12
CA THR A 484 -13.91 12.28 2.99
C THR A 484 -13.61 12.98 1.67
N ILE A 485 -14.04 14.24 1.51
CA ILE A 485 -13.90 14.99 0.24
C ILE A 485 -12.97 16.19 0.30
N ARG A 486 -12.80 16.84 1.46
CA ARG A 486 -11.83 17.95 1.57
C ARG A 486 -10.39 17.53 1.28
N ASN A 487 -10.08 16.25 1.47
CA ASN A 487 -8.76 15.66 1.26
C ASN A 487 -8.71 14.66 0.09
N PHE A 488 -9.78 14.53 -0.72
CA PHE A 488 -9.75 13.59 -1.84
C PHE A 488 -8.63 13.99 -2.80
N THR A 489 -7.57 13.20 -2.77
CA THR A 489 -6.36 13.37 -3.56
C THR A 489 -6.04 11.98 -4.07
N ILE A 490 -5.99 11.81 -5.39
CA ILE A 490 -5.40 10.61 -5.97
C ILE A 490 -3.89 10.73 -5.74
N ARG A 491 -3.38 10.12 -4.67
CA ARG A 491 -1.94 10.00 -4.41
C ARG A 491 -1.43 8.67 -4.97
N GLN A 492 -0.34 8.75 -5.72
CA GLN A 492 0.36 7.61 -6.31
C GLN A 492 1.65 7.38 -5.54
N ASP A 493 1.65 6.45 -4.59
CA ASP A 493 2.89 5.94 -4.00
C ASP A 493 3.23 4.60 -4.66
N VAL A 494 4.25 4.61 -5.52
CA VAL A 494 4.87 3.39 -6.06
C VAL A 494 5.97 2.99 -5.08
N GLN A 495 5.82 1.92 -4.31
CA GLN A 495 6.95 1.36 -3.54
C GLN A 495 7.02 -0.17 -3.55
N GLY A 496 8.06 -0.68 -4.22
CA GLY A 496 8.95 -1.72 -3.71
C GLY A 496 8.63 -3.21 -3.97
N PHE A 497 9.58 -3.90 -4.62
CA PHE A 497 9.71 -5.36 -4.63
C PHE A 497 10.42 -5.86 -3.36
N ARG A 498 10.07 -7.05 -2.85
CA ARG A 498 10.77 -7.71 -1.73
C ARG A 498 10.99 -9.18 -2.06
N ILE A 499 12.24 -9.61 -2.00
CA ILE A 499 12.65 -11.01 -2.09
C ILE A 499 12.83 -11.52 -0.66
N GLU A 500 12.32 -12.72 -0.33
CA GLU A 500 12.55 -13.29 0.99
C GLU A 500 14.06 -13.43 1.28
N GLY A 501 14.52 -12.77 2.33
CA GLY A 501 15.92 -12.79 2.77
C GLY A 501 16.68 -11.47 2.66
N GLY A 502 16.15 -10.45 1.97
CA GLY A 502 16.78 -9.14 1.85
C GLY A 502 15.74 -8.05 1.61
N ILE A 503 15.81 -6.99 2.42
CA ILE A 503 15.03 -5.78 2.21
C ILE A 503 15.79 -4.95 1.17
N PHE A 504 15.24 -4.80 -0.03
CA PHE A 504 15.54 -3.63 -0.87
C PHE A 504 14.31 -2.72 -0.78
N ILE A 505 14.44 -1.66 0.00
CA ILE A 505 13.51 -0.52 -0.02
C ILE A 505 13.87 0.29 -1.27
N PHE A 506 12.90 0.58 -2.13
CA PHE A 506 13.02 1.58 -3.19
C PHE A 506 12.12 2.77 -2.86
#